data_AF-A0A7J5X745-F1
#
_entry.id   AF-A0A7J5X745-F1
#
_cell.length_a   1.000
_cell.length_b   1.000
_cell.length_c   1.000
_cell.angle_alpha   90.00
_cell.angle_beta   90.00
_cell.angle_gamma   90.00
#
_symmetry.space_group_name_H-M   'P 1'
#
loop_
_entity.id
_entity.type
_entity.pdbx_description
1 polymer ?
#
loop_
_entity_poly.entity_id
_entity_poly.type
_entity_poly.pdbx_seq_one_letter_code
_entity_poly.pdbx_strand_id
1 'polypeptide(L)'
;MTDVVKLLSAICIVGEENTLEKVLEAITTAGEWRGIERFSPIVQGLRDRSVQLQVACMQLINALVTSPDELDLRLHIRNEFMRCGLKEILPHLTTIRNEALDIQLKVFEEHKEEDMMEFSHRLEDIKCELEYPFHLNKHKIRIECPLLGRFSIIQNI
;
A
#
# COMPACT_ATOMS: atom_id res chain seq x y z
N MET A 1 -14.20 21.51 -3.42
CA MET A 1 -13.69 20.19 -2.96
C MET A 1 -12.54 19.70 -3.83
N THR A 2 -12.68 19.73 -5.16
CA THR A 2 -11.63 19.33 -6.11
C THR A 2 -10.32 20.11 -5.97
N ASP A 3 -10.39 21.39 -5.58
CA ASP A 3 -9.21 22.25 -5.43
C ASP A 3 -8.32 21.85 -4.24
N VAL A 4 -8.91 21.37 -3.15
CA VAL A 4 -8.16 20.90 -1.96
C VAL A 4 -7.40 19.63 -2.28
N VAL A 5 -8.02 18.72 -3.03
CA VAL A 5 -7.38 17.46 -3.45
C VAL A 5 -6.24 17.74 -4.42
N LYS A 6 -6.43 18.65 -5.38
CA LYS A 6 -5.35 19.10 -6.28
C LYS A 6 -4.21 19.78 -5.53
N LEU A 7 -4.50 20.58 -4.51
CA LEU A 7 -3.49 21.23 -3.69
C LEU A 7 -2.68 20.20 -2.90
N LEU A 8 -3.36 19.23 -2.28
CA LEU A 8 -2.71 18.14 -1.53
C LEU A 8 -1.84 17.27 -2.44
N SER A 9 -2.30 16.95 -3.65
CA SER A 9 -1.49 16.22 -4.63
C SER A 9 -0.25 17.01 -5.06
N ALA A 10 -0.38 18.33 -5.30
CA ALA A 10 0.77 19.18 -5.61
C ALA A 10 1.76 19.27 -4.44
N ILE A 11 1.26 19.29 -3.20
CA ILE A 11 2.09 19.30 -1.99
C ILE A 11 2.83 17.97 -1.80
N CYS A 12 2.20 16.82 -2.05
CA CYS A 12 2.88 15.53 -1.98
C CYS A 12 3.95 15.34 -3.06
N ILE A 13 3.81 16.00 -4.22
CA ILE A 13 4.76 15.89 -5.34
C ILE A 13 5.91 16.91 -5.23
N VAL A 14 5.65 18.12 -4.74
CA VAL A 14 6.61 19.25 -4.71
C VAL A 14 7.23 19.44 -3.31
N GLY A 15 6.72 18.73 -2.31
CA GLY A 15 7.12 18.89 -0.92
C GLY A 15 8.58 18.52 -0.64
N GLU A 16 9.20 19.26 0.28
CA GLU A 16 10.48 18.93 0.91
C GLU A 16 10.41 17.58 1.66
N GLU A 17 11.55 17.08 2.15
CA GLU A 17 11.62 15.94 3.07
C GLU A 17 10.54 16.05 4.17
N ASN A 18 9.88 14.91 4.46
CA ASN A 18 8.83 14.75 5.48
C ASN A 18 7.46 15.40 5.17
N THR A 19 7.20 15.84 3.93
CA THR A 19 5.88 16.38 3.58
C THR A 19 4.79 15.31 3.63
N LEU A 20 5.08 14.09 3.18
CA LEU A 20 4.15 12.95 3.25
C LEU A 20 3.74 12.63 4.69
N GLU A 21 4.71 12.59 5.61
CA GLU A 21 4.46 12.29 7.02
C GLU A 21 3.50 13.30 7.64
N LYS A 22 3.72 14.60 7.38
CA LYS A 22 2.83 15.67 7.86
C LYS A 22 1.41 15.55 7.28
N VAL A 23 1.30 15.15 6.01
CA VAL A 23 -0.02 14.91 5.38
C VAL A 23 -0.72 13.72 6.03
N LEU A 24 -0.01 12.61 6.26
CA LEU A 24 -0.56 11.43 6.93
C LEU A 24 -0.95 11.72 8.38
N GLU A 25 -0.15 12.51 9.10
CA GLU A 25 -0.46 12.97 10.46
C GLU A 25 -1.74 13.81 10.50
N ALA A 26 -1.87 14.77 9.57
CA ALA A 26 -3.07 15.59 9.45
C ALA A 26 -4.32 14.75 9.10
N ILE A 27 -4.19 13.78 8.19
CA ILE A 27 -5.27 12.84 7.84
C ILE A 27 -5.65 11.99 9.05
N THR A 28 -4.67 11.48 9.80
CA THR A 28 -4.89 10.67 11.01
C THR A 28 -5.61 11.47 12.08
N THR A 29 -5.12 12.68 12.39
CA THR A 29 -5.74 13.60 13.34
C THR A 29 -7.19 13.92 12.93
N ALA A 30 -7.44 14.18 11.66
CA ALA A 30 -8.80 14.46 11.16
C ALA A 30 -9.74 13.24 11.30
N GLY A 31 -9.23 12.02 11.10
CA GLY A 31 -9.96 10.77 11.31
C GLY A 31 -10.34 10.57 12.79
N GLU A 32 -9.36 10.74 13.69
CA GLU A 32 -9.55 10.63 15.13
C GLU A 32 -10.60 11.62 15.66
N TRP A 33 -10.50 12.88 15.24
CA TRP A 33 -11.46 13.93 15.62
C TRP A 33 -12.90 13.61 15.19
N ARG A 34 -13.05 12.84 14.11
CA ARG A 34 -14.34 12.43 13.55
C ARG A 34 -14.78 11.04 14.00
N GLY A 35 -13.94 10.29 14.70
CA GLY A 35 -14.21 8.91 15.10
C GLY A 35 -14.36 7.95 13.92
N ILE A 36 -13.64 8.19 12.83
CA ILE A 36 -13.68 7.36 11.61
C ILE A 36 -12.27 6.97 11.16
N GLU A 37 -12.17 5.89 10.40
CA GLU A 37 -10.91 5.49 9.75
C GLU A 37 -10.38 6.62 8.87
N ARG A 38 -9.09 6.94 9.02
CA ARG A 38 -8.46 8.14 8.44
C ARG A 38 -8.58 8.24 6.91
N PHE A 39 -8.58 7.09 6.22
CA PHE A 39 -8.73 7.01 4.78
C PHE A 39 -10.17 6.83 4.30
N SER A 40 -11.13 6.60 5.19
CA SER A 40 -12.55 6.41 4.84
C SER A 40 -13.10 7.58 4.00
N PRO A 41 -12.86 8.86 4.32
CA PRO A 41 -13.37 9.97 3.51
C PRO A 41 -12.85 9.96 2.06
N ILE A 42 -11.59 9.57 1.86
CA ILE A 42 -10.96 9.52 0.53
C ILE A 42 -11.58 8.37 -0.28
N VAL A 43 -11.72 7.20 0.34
CA VAL A 43 -12.35 6.02 -0.29
C VAL A 43 -13.83 6.27 -0.60
N GLN A 44 -14.55 6.99 0.27
CA GLN A 44 -15.93 7.41 0.01
C GLN A 44 -16.03 8.36 -1.19
N GLY A 45 -15.06 9.24 -1.38
CA GLY A 45 -15.01 10.14 -2.56
C GLY A 45 -14.94 9.41 -3.89
N LEU A 46 -14.38 8.19 -3.93
CA LEU A 46 -14.39 7.34 -5.13
C LEU A 46 -15.78 6.78 -5.47
N ARG A 47 -16.71 6.74 -4.50
CA ARG A 47 -18.10 6.30 -4.71
C ARG A 47 -19.03 7.43 -5.17
N ASP A 48 -18.51 8.65 -5.26
CA ASP A 48 -19.29 9.79 -5.72
C ASP A 48 -19.63 9.69 -7.22
N ARG A 49 -20.63 10.45 -7.67
CA ARG A 49 -21.03 10.51 -9.09
C ARG A 49 -20.12 11.42 -9.91
N SER A 50 -19.37 12.32 -9.27
CA SER A 50 -18.44 13.21 -9.93
C SER A 50 -17.16 12.48 -10.31
N VAL A 51 -16.99 12.24 -11.61
CA VAL A 51 -15.76 11.68 -12.18
C VAL A 51 -14.53 12.53 -11.82
N GLN A 52 -14.68 13.85 -11.74
CA GLN A 52 -13.58 14.73 -11.33
C GLN A 52 -13.14 14.49 -9.88
N LEU A 53 -14.08 14.21 -8.97
CA LEU A 53 -13.76 13.84 -7.60
C LEU A 53 -13.11 12.46 -7.55
N GLN A 54 -13.62 11.49 -8.32
CA GLN A 54 -13.04 10.14 -8.40
C GLN A 54 -11.58 10.18 -8.88
N VAL A 55 -11.30 10.92 -9.97
CA VAL A 55 -9.94 11.12 -10.47
C VAL A 55 -9.05 11.76 -9.40
N ALA A 56 -9.54 12.81 -8.74
CA ALA A 56 -8.76 13.50 -7.72
C ALA A 56 -8.46 12.59 -6.51
N CYS A 57 -9.45 11.84 -6.03
CA CYS A 57 -9.28 10.87 -4.94
C CYS A 57 -8.29 9.77 -5.32
N MET A 58 -8.39 9.22 -6.54
CA MET A 58 -7.46 8.20 -7.01
C MET A 58 -6.04 8.75 -7.15
N GLN A 59 -5.90 9.98 -7.64
CA GLN A 59 -4.62 10.67 -7.73
C GLN A 59 -3.99 10.90 -6.35
N LEU A 60 -4.79 11.28 -5.35
CA LEU A 60 -4.31 11.42 -3.98
C LEU A 60 -3.87 10.07 -3.39
N ILE A 61 -4.62 9.00 -3.64
CA ILE A 61 -4.24 7.64 -3.22
C ILE A 61 -2.90 7.28 -3.84
N ASN A 62 -2.73 7.47 -5.16
CA ASN A 62 -1.47 7.21 -5.84
C ASN A 62 -0.32 7.98 -5.21
N ALA A 63 -0.48 9.30 -5.01
CA ALA A 63 0.54 10.09 -4.34
C ALA A 63 0.90 9.52 -2.96
N LEU A 64 -0.07 9.15 -2.13
CA LEU A 64 0.21 8.62 -0.79
C LEU A 64 0.89 7.25 -0.78
N VAL A 65 0.58 6.37 -1.75
CA VAL A 65 1.14 5.01 -1.79
C VAL A 65 2.45 4.91 -2.58
N THR A 66 2.73 5.85 -3.48
CA THR A 66 3.96 5.83 -4.31
C THR A 66 5.03 6.82 -3.83
N SER A 67 4.66 7.83 -3.02
CA SER A 67 5.64 8.77 -2.47
C SER A 67 6.66 8.19 -1.47
N PRO A 68 6.34 7.21 -0.60
CA PRO A 68 7.35 6.69 0.33
C PRO A 68 8.43 5.83 -0.36
N ASP A 69 9.70 6.06 -0.01
CA ASP A 69 10.83 5.26 -0.52
C ASP A 69 10.88 3.84 0.08
N GLU A 70 10.41 3.69 1.32
CA GLU A 70 10.40 2.41 2.01
C GLU A 70 9.24 1.51 1.54
N LEU A 71 9.57 0.34 0.98
CA LEU A 71 8.59 -0.65 0.54
C LEU A 71 7.59 -1.02 1.65
N ASP A 72 8.07 -1.18 2.88
CA ASP A 72 7.22 -1.59 4.01
C ASP A 72 6.14 -0.54 4.30
N LEU A 73 6.47 0.75 4.18
CA LEU A 73 5.53 1.85 4.34
C LEU A 73 4.56 1.96 3.15
N ARG A 74 5.04 1.80 1.90
CA ARG A 74 4.16 1.73 0.71
C ARG A 74 3.12 0.62 0.83
N LEU A 75 3.57 -0.59 1.19
CA LEU A 75 2.70 -1.74 1.42
C LEU A 75 1.73 -1.50 2.58
N HIS A 76 2.18 -0.90 3.67
CA HIS A 76 1.34 -0.59 4.83
C HIS A 76 0.15 0.32 4.44
N ILE A 77 0.45 1.47 3.82
CA ILE A 77 -0.57 2.45 3.42
C ILE A 77 -1.51 1.85 2.37
N ARG A 78 -0.98 1.16 1.35
CA ARG A 78 -1.82 0.53 0.32
C ARG A 78 -2.75 -0.51 0.93
N ASN A 79 -2.25 -1.37 1.82
CA ASN A 79 -3.07 -2.37 2.49
C ASN A 79 -4.15 -1.73 3.38
N GLU A 80 -3.89 -0.58 3.98
CA GLU A 80 -4.89 0.17 4.73
C GLU A 80 -6.01 0.72 3.84
N PHE A 81 -5.68 1.32 2.69
CA PHE A 81 -6.68 1.72 1.70
C PHE A 81 -7.54 0.53 1.24
N MET A 82 -6.91 -0.62 0.98
CA MET A 82 -7.62 -1.84 0.59
C MET A 82 -8.61 -2.29 1.68
N ARG A 83 -8.22 -2.25 2.96
CA ARG A 83 -9.12 -2.55 4.11
C ARG A 83 -10.21 -1.50 4.31
N CYS A 84 -9.97 -0.25 3.95
CA CYS A 84 -10.95 0.83 4.01
C CYS A 84 -12.05 0.74 2.93
N GLY A 85 -12.01 -0.29 2.08
CA GLY A 85 -13.05 -0.56 1.08
C GLY A 85 -12.66 -0.22 -0.35
N LEU A 86 -11.37 0.06 -0.62
CA LEU A 86 -10.89 0.36 -1.97
C LEU A 86 -11.00 -0.88 -2.88
N LYS A 87 -10.75 -2.07 -2.35
CA LYS A 87 -10.76 -3.33 -3.10
C LYS A 87 -12.10 -3.57 -3.81
N GLU A 88 -13.20 -3.25 -3.16
CA GLU A 88 -14.56 -3.42 -3.67
C GLU A 88 -14.93 -2.34 -4.70
N ILE A 89 -14.26 -1.19 -4.67
CA ILE A 89 -14.56 -0.04 -5.52
C ILE A 89 -13.77 -0.10 -6.83
N LEU A 90 -12.54 -0.62 -6.83
CA LEU A 90 -11.69 -0.70 -8.02
C LEU A 90 -12.40 -1.31 -9.26
N PRO A 91 -13.15 -2.44 -9.15
CA PRO A 91 -13.86 -2.99 -10.30
C PRO A 91 -14.97 -2.07 -10.84
N HIS A 92 -15.54 -1.20 -10.01
CA HIS A 92 -16.51 -0.22 -10.47
C HIS A 92 -15.83 0.93 -11.22
N LEU A 93 -14.69 1.43 -10.71
CA LEU A 93 -13.96 2.53 -11.33
C LEU A 93 -13.48 2.19 -12.73
N THR A 94 -13.08 0.95 -13.00
CA THR A 94 -12.66 0.49 -14.34
C THR A 94 -13.79 0.47 -15.37
N THR A 95 -15.06 0.53 -14.95
CA THR A 95 -16.21 0.62 -15.87
C THR A 95 -16.52 2.05 -16.31
N ILE A 96 -15.94 3.04 -15.63
CA ILE A 96 -16.18 4.46 -15.88
C ILE A 96 -15.32 4.88 -17.07
N ARG A 97 -15.95 5.39 -18.13
CA ARG A 97 -15.25 5.85 -19.33
C ARG A 97 -14.61 7.22 -19.10
N ASN A 98 -13.40 7.24 -18.54
CA ASN A 98 -12.65 8.47 -18.34
C ASN A 98 -11.14 8.22 -18.41
N GLU A 99 -10.49 8.81 -19.41
CA GLU A 99 -9.05 8.63 -19.66
C GLU A 99 -8.17 9.02 -18.46
N ALA A 100 -8.51 10.11 -17.77
CA ALA A 100 -7.73 10.54 -16.61
C ALA A 100 -7.84 9.55 -15.45
N LEU A 101 -9.02 8.96 -15.23
CA LEU A 101 -9.21 7.92 -14.23
C LEU A 101 -8.49 6.63 -14.63
N ASP A 102 -8.59 6.23 -15.91
CA ASP A 102 -7.93 5.05 -16.45
C ASP A 102 -6.41 5.12 -16.26
N ILE A 103 -5.81 6.30 -16.50
CA ILE A 103 -4.39 6.55 -16.23
C ILE A 103 -4.08 6.35 -14.74
N GLN A 104 -4.88 6.90 -13.82
CA GLN A 104 -4.62 6.75 -12.39
C GLN A 104 -4.78 5.29 -11.90
N LEU A 105 -5.76 4.55 -12.42
CA LEU A 105 -5.93 3.13 -12.10
C LEU A 105 -4.77 2.29 -12.62
N LYS A 106 -4.27 2.61 -13.82
CA LYS A 106 -3.10 1.95 -14.39
C LYS A 106 -1.85 2.19 -13.54
N VAL A 107 -1.57 3.44 -13.17
CA VAL A 107 -0.44 3.79 -12.28
C VAL A 107 -0.52 3.03 -10.96
N PHE A 108 -1.71 2.91 -10.38
CA PHE A 108 -1.90 2.17 -9.13
C PHE A 108 -1.55 0.68 -9.28
N GLU A 109 -1.98 0.06 -10.38
CA GLU A 109 -1.74 -1.36 -10.64
C GLU A 109 -0.27 -1.64 -10.95
N GLU A 110 0.37 -0.83 -11.79
CA GLU A 110 1.80 -0.94 -12.13
C GLU A 110 2.67 -0.87 -10.87
N HIS A 111 2.46 0.15 -10.01
CA HIS A 111 3.21 0.25 -8.76
C HIS A 111 2.89 -0.89 -7.78
N LYS A 112 1.68 -1.44 -7.79
CA LYS A 112 1.37 -2.62 -6.97
C LYS A 112 2.17 -3.85 -7.44
N GLU A 113 2.30 -4.04 -8.75
CA GLU A 113 3.10 -5.12 -9.32
C GLU A 113 4.60 -4.94 -9.03
N GLU A 114 5.12 -3.72 -9.16
CA GLU A 114 6.49 -3.36 -8.78
C GLU A 114 6.78 -3.68 -7.31
N ASP A 115 5.92 -3.23 -6.40
CA ASP A 115 6.07 -3.50 -4.97
C ASP A 115 6.03 -5.01 -4.65
N MET A 116 5.22 -5.77 -5.39
CA MET A 116 5.14 -7.22 -5.23
C MET A 116 6.40 -7.93 -5.73
N MET A 117 7.00 -7.45 -6.82
CA MET A 117 8.28 -7.95 -7.33
C MET A 117 9.42 -7.64 -6.36
N GLU A 118 9.51 -6.40 -5.86
CA GLU A 118 10.50 -6.02 -4.85
C GLU A 118 10.37 -6.85 -3.57
N PHE A 119 9.14 -7.05 -3.09
CA PHE A 119 8.86 -7.89 -1.93
C PHE A 119 9.27 -9.36 -2.16
N SER A 120 9.00 -9.91 -3.35
CA SER A 120 9.41 -11.28 -3.70
C SER A 120 10.93 -11.43 -3.67
N HIS A 121 11.67 -10.46 -4.23
CA HIS A 121 13.13 -10.49 -4.20
C HIS A 121 13.68 -10.42 -2.77
N ARG A 122 13.15 -9.52 -1.91
CA ARG A 122 13.54 -9.49 -0.48
C ARG A 122 13.26 -10.83 0.23
N LEU A 123 12.17 -11.50 -0.10
CA LEU A 123 11.85 -12.83 0.44
C LEU A 123 12.81 -13.91 -0.07
N GLU A 124 13.22 -13.86 -1.33
CA GLU A 124 14.20 -14.78 -1.92
C GLU A 124 15.58 -14.61 -1.28
N ASP A 125 16.01 -13.37 -1.05
CA ASP A 125 17.27 -13.07 -0.35
C ASP A 125 17.26 -13.63 1.07
N ILE A 126 16.18 -13.40 1.84
CA ILE A 126 16.01 -13.97 3.18
C ILE A 126 16.03 -15.50 3.15
N LYS A 127 15.35 -16.13 2.17
CA LYS A 127 15.36 -17.58 2.02
C LYS A 127 16.77 -18.09 1.74
N CYS A 128 17.50 -17.45 0.84
CA CYS A 128 18.89 -17.79 0.56
C CYS A 128 19.74 -17.69 1.83
N GLU A 129 19.69 -16.57 2.56
CA GLU A 129 20.42 -16.37 3.82
C GLU A 129 20.10 -17.42 4.89
N LEU A 130 18.85 -17.92 4.93
CA LEU A 130 18.41 -18.97 5.85
C LEU A 130 18.72 -20.40 5.36
N GLU A 131 19.07 -20.58 4.08
CA GLU A 131 19.48 -21.87 3.49
C GLU A 131 21.00 -22.09 3.58
N TYR A 132 21.80 -21.01 3.59
CA TYR A 132 23.25 -21.03 3.83
C TYR A 132 23.74 -21.50 5.22
N PRO A 133 22.99 -21.47 6.35
CA PRO A 133 23.42 -22.04 7.63
C PRO A 133 23.53 -23.57 7.59
N PHE A 134 22.86 -24.24 6.64
CA PHE A 134 22.82 -25.71 6.56
C PHE A 134 23.98 -26.31 5.75
N HIS A 135 24.70 -25.51 4.96
CA HIS A 135 25.80 -25.99 4.13
C HIS A 135 27.18 -25.88 4.80
N LEU A 136 27.31 -25.20 5.95
CA LEU A 136 28.58 -25.01 6.66
C LEU A 136 28.87 -26.04 7.77
N ASN A 137 28.12 -27.14 7.87
CA ASN A 137 28.42 -28.20 8.85
C ASN A 137 28.41 -29.61 8.24
N LYS A 138 29.30 -29.87 7.27
CA LYS A 138 29.70 -31.25 6.92
C LYS A 138 30.72 -31.85 7.89
N HIS A 139 31.14 -31.13 8.94
CA HIS A 139 31.93 -31.71 10.03
C HIS A 139 31.32 -31.35 11.39
N LYS A 140 30.54 -32.29 11.95
CA LYS A 140 30.16 -32.39 13.37
C LYS A 140 29.76 -31.06 14.04
N ILE A 141 28.47 -30.79 14.17
CA ILE A 141 27.84 -30.42 15.44
C ILE A 141 26.36 -30.85 15.35
N ARG A 142 25.93 -31.65 16.34
CA ARG A 142 24.53 -31.92 16.63
C ARG A 142 23.93 -30.63 17.17
N ILE A 143 23.09 -29.95 16.38
CA ILE A 143 22.25 -28.85 16.86
C ILE A 143 20.86 -29.44 17.10
N GLU A 144 20.48 -29.53 18.37
CA GLU A 144 19.08 -29.74 18.74
C GLU A 144 18.30 -28.49 18.31
N CYS A 145 17.50 -28.62 17.26
CA CYS A 145 16.55 -27.60 16.84
C CYS A 145 15.29 -27.69 17.74
N PRO A 146 15.00 -26.73 18.63
CA PRO A 146 13.83 -26.80 19.51
C PRO A 146 12.52 -26.41 18.80
N LEU A 147 12.56 -26.02 17.53
CA LEU A 147 11.41 -25.40 16.85
C LEU A 147 10.69 -26.30 15.83
N LEU A 148 11.11 -27.57 15.70
CA LEU A 148 10.37 -28.60 14.95
C LEU A 148 9.20 -29.17 15.78
N GLY A 149 8.40 -28.28 16.39
CA GLY A 149 7.35 -28.64 17.34
C GLY A 149 5.99 -27.97 17.13
N ARG A 150 5.80 -27.13 16.10
CA ARG A 150 4.49 -26.51 15.80
C ARG A 150 4.23 -26.30 14.31
N PHE A 151 4.45 -27.32 13.47
CA PHE A 151 3.71 -27.41 12.22
C PHE A 151 2.34 -28.01 12.50
N SER A 152 1.41 -27.15 12.91
CA SER A 152 -0.03 -27.42 12.88
C SER A 152 -0.78 -26.09 12.87
N ILE A 153 -0.80 -25.42 11.72
CA ILE A 153 -1.93 -24.58 11.33
C ILE A 153 -2.25 -24.91 9.88
N ILE A 154 -3.46 -25.44 9.71
CA ILE A 154 -4.17 -25.70 8.47
C ILE A 154 -4.46 -24.36 7.78
N GLN A 155 -4.37 -24.32 6.45
CA GLN A 155 -5.19 -23.49 5.55
C GLN A 155 -5.06 -24.14 4.17
N ASN A 156 -6.00 -24.98 3.72
CA ASN A 156 -7.23 -24.56 3.03
C ASN A 156 -7.27 -23.07 2.66
N ILE A 157 -6.74 -22.77 1.48
CA ILE A 157 -7.41 -21.97 0.44
C ILE A 157 -7.28 -22.77 -0.86
#